data_AF-A0A1C7MUS1-F1
#
_entry.id   AF-A0A1C7MUS1-F1
#
_cell.length_a   1.000
_cell.length_b   1.000
_cell.length_c   1.000
_cell.angle_alpha   90.00
_cell.angle_beta   90.00
_cell.angle_gamma   90.00
#
_symmetry.space_group_name_H-M   'P 1'
#
loop_
_entity.id
_entity.type
_entity.pdbx_description
1 polymer ?
#
loop_
_entity_poly.entity_id
_entity_poly.type
_entity_poly.pdbx_seq_one_letter_code
_entity_poly.pdbx_strand_id
1 'polypeptide(L)'
;MRAYIYDTQDPADQRAPHDLGIEKSLEDLEKVGVKYWKIDSEHPLEQIDAIAKERNYKNRDTVIVSPDAMGAIYEEKVKSFFAEHLHEDEEIRYILDGSGYFDVRDQQDVWIRIFMEKGDMIILPAGIYHRFTTDDKNYIKAMRLFKEDPVWTPLNRPVSADNQFRLDYIKSFDIASA
;
A
#
# COMPACT_ATOMS: atom_id res chain seq x y z
N MET A 1 -11.62 -6.87 1.19
CA MET A 1 -11.18 -5.56 0.65
C MET A 1 -12.03 -5.18 -0.55
N ARG A 2 -12.09 -3.87 -0.85
CA ARG A 2 -12.71 -3.34 -2.08
C ARG A 2 -11.65 -2.54 -2.86
N ALA A 3 -11.56 -2.74 -4.17
CA ALA A 3 -10.66 -1.99 -5.04
C ALA A 3 -11.41 -1.44 -6.26
N TYR A 4 -11.06 -0.24 -6.71
CA TYR A 4 -11.74 0.47 -7.79
C TYR A 4 -10.85 1.55 -8.41
N ILE A 5 -11.23 2.06 -9.59
CA ILE A 5 -10.54 3.19 -10.22
C ILE A 5 -10.79 4.46 -9.40
N TYR A 6 -9.69 5.13 -9.05
CA TYR A 6 -9.69 6.42 -8.37
C TYR A 6 -10.12 7.54 -9.34
N ASP A 7 -11.11 8.35 -8.95
CA ASP A 7 -11.49 9.54 -9.69
C ASP A 7 -10.50 10.69 -9.46
N THR A 8 -9.68 10.99 -10.47
CA THR A 8 -8.70 12.09 -10.39
C THR A 8 -9.30 13.48 -10.59
N GLN A 9 -10.57 13.57 -10.98
CA GLN A 9 -11.27 14.82 -11.22
C GLN A 9 -12.15 15.26 -10.04
N ASP A 10 -12.39 14.38 -9.07
CA ASP A 10 -13.13 14.70 -7.86
C ASP A 10 -12.29 15.66 -6.97
N PRO A 11 -12.81 16.87 -6.65
CA PRO A 11 -12.09 17.87 -5.87
C PRO A 11 -12.09 17.59 -4.35
N ALA A 12 -12.73 16.51 -3.89
CA ALA A 12 -12.74 16.15 -2.48
C ALA A 12 -11.34 15.90 -1.92
N ASP A 13 -11.21 15.97 -0.59
CA ASP A 13 -9.95 15.64 0.10
C ASP A 13 -9.49 14.21 -0.23
N GLN A 14 -8.19 13.96 -0.30
CA GLN A 14 -7.60 12.65 -0.63
C GLN A 14 -8.15 11.47 0.20
N ARG A 15 -8.62 11.76 1.42
CA ARG A 15 -9.20 10.80 2.37
C ARG A 15 -10.65 10.40 2.03
N ALA A 16 -11.32 11.11 1.14
CA ALA A 16 -12.65 10.73 0.62
C ALA A 16 -12.53 9.47 -0.27
N PRO A 17 -13.62 8.76 -0.61
CA PRO A 17 -13.52 7.54 -1.42
C PRO A 17 -12.94 7.74 -2.83
N HIS A 18 -13.29 8.82 -3.55
CA HIS A 18 -12.88 9.05 -4.95
C HIS A 18 -13.20 7.87 -5.88
N ASP A 19 -14.43 7.37 -5.81
CA ASP A 19 -14.84 6.13 -6.47
C ASP A 19 -15.54 6.38 -7.80
N LEU A 20 -14.87 6.02 -8.91
CA LEU A 20 -15.42 6.17 -10.26
C LEU A 20 -16.46 5.08 -10.63
N GLY A 21 -16.74 4.14 -9.71
CA GLY A 21 -17.70 3.04 -9.91
C GLY A 21 -17.17 1.90 -10.79
N ILE A 22 -15.88 1.92 -11.14
CA ILE A 22 -15.22 0.87 -11.93
C ILE A 22 -14.43 -0.02 -10.98
N GLU A 23 -15.01 -1.17 -10.62
CA GLU A 23 -14.39 -2.11 -9.69
C GLU A 23 -13.16 -2.82 -10.28
N LYS A 24 -12.23 -3.19 -9.40
CA LYS A 24 -11.05 -3.99 -9.72
C LYS A 24 -11.03 -5.25 -8.87
N SER A 25 -10.81 -6.38 -9.53
CA SER A 25 -10.73 -7.68 -8.88
C SER A 25 -9.35 -7.92 -8.24
N LEU A 26 -9.23 -8.96 -7.41
CA LEU A 26 -7.93 -9.43 -6.94
C LEU A 26 -7.02 -9.86 -8.11
N GLU A 27 -7.58 -10.47 -9.14
CA GLU A 27 -6.83 -10.85 -10.34
C GLU A 27 -6.24 -9.63 -11.07
N ASP A 28 -6.94 -8.49 -11.05
CA ASP A 28 -6.41 -7.25 -11.62
C ASP A 28 -5.25 -6.68 -10.79
N LEU A 29 -5.31 -6.80 -9.47
CA LEU A 29 -4.23 -6.41 -8.56
C LEU A 29 -3.01 -7.35 -8.72
N GLU A 30 -3.23 -8.64 -8.92
CA GLU A 30 -2.17 -9.62 -9.14
C GLU A 30 -1.38 -9.36 -10.43
N LYS A 31 -2.02 -8.82 -11.48
CA LYS A 31 -1.34 -8.41 -12.73
C LYS A 31 -0.27 -7.35 -12.51
N VAL A 32 -0.39 -6.55 -11.45
CA VAL A 32 0.62 -5.56 -11.04
C VAL A 32 1.43 -5.99 -9.82
N GLY A 33 1.31 -7.26 -9.43
CA GLY A 33 2.11 -7.90 -8.39
C GLY A 33 1.65 -7.67 -6.97
N VAL A 34 0.53 -6.97 -6.77
CA VAL A 34 -0.07 -6.79 -5.45
C VAL A 34 -0.63 -8.12 -4.96
N LYS A 35 -0.32 -8.48 -3.71
CA LYS A 35 -0.86 -9.68 -3.06
C LYS A 35 -1.73 -9.32 -1.88
N TYR A 36 -2.77 -10.11 -1.64
CA TYR A 36 -3.74 -9.87 -0.59
C TYR A 36 -4.12 -11.14 0.17
N TRP A 37 -4.38 -10.98 1.47
CA TRP A 37 -5.02 -11.99 2.31
C TRP A 37 -6.05 -11.33 3.23
N LYS A 38 -7.21 -11.98 3.41
CA LYS A 38 -8.11 -11.70 4.54
C LYS A 38 -7.76 -12.64 5.68
N ILE A 39 -7.22 -12.08 6.76
CA ILE A 39 -6.80 -12.79 7.98
C ILE A 39 -7.74 -12.35 9.10
N ASP A 40 -8.90 -13.00 9.19
CA ASP A 40 -9.93 -12.73 10.20
C ASP A 40 -10.17 -13.99 11.06
N SER A 41 -9.07 -14.57 11.56
CA SER A 41 -9.09 -15.79 12.37
C SER A 41 -8.92 -15.48 13.86
N GLU A 42 -9.26 -16.44 14.73
CA GLU A 42 -8.97 -16.36 16.17
C GLU A 42 -7.46 -16.26 16.46
N HIS A 43 -6.62 -16.74 15.52
CA HIS A 43 -5.16 -16.79 15.63
C HIS A 43 -4.49 -16.15 14.40
N PRO A 44 -4.61 -14.82 14.20
CA PRO A 44 -4.12 -14.16 13.00
C PRO A 44 -2.59 -14.25 12.85
N LEU A 45 -1.88 -14.33 13.98
CA LEU A 45 -0.42 -14.44 14.00
C LEU A 45 0.09 -15.73 13.34
N GLU A 46 -0.63 -16.84 13.40
CA GLU A 46 -0.17 -18.10 12.78
C GLU A 46 -0.11 -17.99 11.26
N GLN A 47 -1.12 -17.36 10.65
CA GLN A 47 -1.14 -17.12 9.20
C GLN A 47 -0.08 -16.11 8.79
N ILE A 48 0.07 -15.03 9.57
CA ILE A 48 1.11 -14.01 9.33
C ILE A 48 2.51 -14.62 9.43
N ASP A 49 2.76 -15.46 10.45
CA ASP A 49 4.04 -16.12 10.66
C ASP A 49 4.33 -17.14 9.54
N ALA A 50 3.31 -17.82 9.01
CA ALA A 50 3.46 -18.70 7.85
C ALA A 50 3.86 -17.91 6.59
N ILE A 51 3.20 -16.78 6.31
CA ILE A 51 3.53 -15.88 5.19
C ILE A 51 4.95 -15.31 5.38
N ALA A 52 5.26 -14.85 6.59
CA ALA A 52 6.58 -14.33 6.93
C ALA A 52 7.68 -15.35 6.71
N LYS A 53 7.46 -16.61 7.09
CA LYS A 53 8.41 -17.71 6.87
C LYS A 53 8.58 -18.02 5.38
N GLU A 54 7.49 -18.10 4.61
CA GLU A 54 7.53 -18.35 3.17
C GLU A 54 8.33 -17.27 2.43
N ARG A 55 8.18 -16.01 2.85
CA ARG A 55 8.75 -14.84 2.17
C ARG A 55 10.02 -14.30 2.83
N ASN A 56 10.54 -15.00 3.85
CA ASN A 56 11.72 -14.64 4.63
C ASN A 56 11.64 -13.24 5.28
N TYR A 57 10.49 -12.88 5.86
CA TYR A 57 10.37 -11.67 6.67
C TYR A 57 10.92 -11.92 8.06
N LYS A 58 12.00 -11.22 8.41
CA LYS A 58 12.74 -11.39 9.67
C LYS A 58 12.25 -10.48 10.78
N ASN A 59 11.72 -9.32 10.42
CA ASN A 59 11.38 -8.25 11.35
C ASN A 59 9.91 -7.85 11.21
N ARG A 60 9.32 -7.40 12.33
CA ARG A 60 8.00 -6.77 12.36
C ARG A 60 7.92 -5.70 13.43
N ASP A 61 7.12 -4.68 13.19
CA ASP A 61 6.72 -3.70 14.20
C ASP A 61 5.24 -3.29 14.04
N THR A 62 4.80 -2.33 14.85
CA THR A 62 3.45 -1.77 14.76
C THR A 62 3.53 -0.26 14.66
N VAL A 63 2.75 0.31 13.75
CA VAL A 63 2.57 1.75 13.58
C VAL A 63 1.11 2.14 13.77
N ILE A 64 0.87 3.30 14.36
CA ILE A 64 -0.44 3.94 14.43
C ILE A 64 -0.34 5.27 13.68
N VAL A 65 -1.20 5.47 12.69
CA VAL A 65 -1.32 6.71 11.93
C VAL A 65 -2.65 7.35 12.31
N SER A 66 -2.59 8.38 13.15
CA SER A 66 -3.74 9.18 13.56
C SER A 66 -3.28 10.53 14.12
N PRO A 67 -4.16 11.55 14.16
CA PRO A 67 -3.87 12.82 14.81
C PRO A 67 -3.41 12.63 16.27
N ASP A 68 -4.07 11.74 17.01
CA ASP A 68 -3.76 11.50 18.43
C ASP A 68 -2.38 10.86 18.63
N ALA A 69 -2.02 9.89 17.79
CA ALA A 69 -0.74 9.18 17.90
C ALA A 69 0.46 9.99 17.38
N MET A 70 0.26 10.84 16.37
CA MET A 70 1.32 11.58 15.69
C MET A 70 1.39 13.06 16.07
N GLY A 71 0.34 13.62 16.68
CA GLY A 71 0.27 15.02 17.07
C GLY A 71 0.51 15.97 15.89
N ALA A 72 1.36 16.98 16.11
CA ALA A 72 1.59 18.05 15.14
C ALA A 72 2.18 17.59 13.80
N ILE A 73 2.85 16.42 13.74
CA ILE A 73 3.46 15.91 12.50
C ILE A 73 2.49 15.10 11.63
N TYR A 74 1.26 14.84 12.10
CA TYR A 74 0.29 14.00 11.40
C TYR A 74 0.03 14.45 9.96
N GLU A 75 -0.32 15.72 9.76
CA GLU A 75 -0.66 16.25 8.43
C GLU A 75 0.53 16.25 7.47
N GLU A 76 1.74 16.51 7.96
CA GLU A 76 2.96 16.42 7.16
C GLU A 76 3.23 14.97 6.74
N LYS A 77 3.08 14.02 7.67
CA LYS A 77 3.29 12.60 7.39
C LYS A 77 2.27 12.05 6.41
N VAL A 78 0.99 12.33 6.59
CA VAL A 78 -0.05 11.89 5.65
C VAL A 78 0.18 12.46 4.25
N LYS A 79 0.62 13.71 4.12
CA LYS A 79 1.04 14.28 2.82
C LYS A 79 2.23 13.54 2.21
N SER A 80 3.23 13.19 3.02
CA SER A 80 4.40 12.45 2.54
C SER A 80 4.05 11.03 2.09
N PHE A 81 3.13 10.35 2.78
CA PHE A 81 2.67 9.02 2.39
C PHE A 81 1.81 9.06 1.12
N PHE A 82 1.11 10.17 0.88
CA PHE A 82 0.24 10.33 -0.29
C PHE A 82 0.97 10.83 -1.54
N ALA A 83 2.20 11.32 -1.42
CA ALA A 83 3.05 11.56 -2.58
C ALA A 83 3.31 10.23 -3.31
N GLU A 84 3.20 10.19 -4.63
CA GLU A 84 3.47 8.98 -5.42
C GLU A 84 4.95 8.59 -5.31
N HIS A 85 5.20 7.39 -4.80
CA HIS A 85 6.55 6.88 -4.54
C HIS A 85 6.66 5.38 -4.80
N LEU A 86 7.90 4.89 -4.77
CA LEU A 86 8.22 3.46 -4.72
C LEU A 86 9.20 3.16 -3.60
N HIS A 87 9.30 1.86 -3.29
CA HIS A 87 10.31 1.30 -2.43
C HIS A 87 11.12 0.24 -3.18
N GLU A 88 12.38 0.06 -2.77
CA GLU A 88 13.29 -0.97 -3.29
C GLU A 88 13.02 -2.35 -2.67
N ASP A 89 12.28 -2.37 -1.56
CA ASP A 89 11.76 -3.57 -0.91
C ASP A 89 10.24 -3.65 -1.03
N GLU A 90 9.68 -4.82 -0.70
CA GLU A 90 8.24 -4.99 -0.58
C GLU A 90 7.67 -4.12 0.56
N GLU A 91 6.55 -3.44 0.30
CA GLU A 91 5.77 -2.78 1.33
C GLU A 91 4.70 -3.75 1.84
N ILE A 92 4.91 -4.29 3.04
CA ILE A 92 3.99 -5.25 3.67
C ILE A 92 3.23 -4.59 4.81
N ARG A 93 1.90 -4.71 4.81
CA ARG A 93 1.01 -4.16 5.84
C ARG A 93 -0.09 -5.13 6.19
N TYR A 94 -0.25 -5.40 7.48
CA TYR A 94 -1.42 -6.08 8.03
C TYR A 94 -2.18 -5.12 8.94
N ILE A 95 -3.46 -4.89 8.66
CA ILE A 95 -4.26 -3.91 9.40
C ILE A 95 -4.80 -4.54 10.69
N LEU A 96 -4.32 -4.02 11.82
CA LEU A 96 -4.71 -4.46 13.16
C LEU A 96 -5.99 -3.76 13.63
N ASP A 97 -6.18 -2.51 13.22
CA ASP A 97 -7.36 -1.70 13.56
C ASP A 97 -7.50 -0.50 12.62
N GLY A 98 -8.69 0.10 12.56
CA GLY A 98 -8.99 1.23 11.68
C GLY A 98 -9.01 0.88 10.20
N SER A 99 -8.80 1.88 9.35
CA SER A 99 -8.89 1.74 7.90
C SER A 99 -8.15 2.85 7.13
N GLY A 100 -7.88 2.59 5.85
CA GLY A 100 -7.23 3.54 4.96
C GLY A 100 -7.16 3.04 3.52
N TYR A 101 -6.54 3.84 2.67
CA TYR A 101 -6.41 3.58 1.23
C TYR A 101 -4.95 3.40 0.84
N PHE A 102 -4.68 2.34 0.10
CA PHE A 102 -3.47 2.20 -0.71
C PHE A 102 -3.87 2.41 -2.17
N ASP A 103 -3.27 3.39 -2.83
CA ASP A 103 -3.47 3.58 -4.26
C ASP A 103 -2.24 3.03 -4.99
N VAL A 104 -2.46 2.30 -6.08
CA VAL A 104 -1.40 1.72 -6.94
C VAL A 104 -1.67 2.07 -8.40
N ARG A 105 -0.63 2.13 -9.22
CA ARG A 105 -0.77 2.25 -10.68
C ARG A 105 -1.07 0.89 -11.30
N ASP A 106 -2.06 0.85 -12.19
CA ASP A 106 -2.28 -0.32 -13.06
C ASP A 106 -1.31 -0.33 -14.26
N GLN A 107 -1.44 -1.32 -15.14
CA GLN A 107 -0.59 -1.48 -16.32
C GLN A 107 -0.70 -0.31 -17.33
N GLN A 108 -1.76 0.49 -17.25
CA GLN A 108 -2.00 1.68 -18.07
C GLN A 108 -1.70 2.98 -17.30
N ASP A 109 -1.01 2.89 -16.16
CA ASP A 109 -0.69 4.01 -15.29
C ASP A 109 -1.95 4.70 -14.72
N VAL A 110 -3.06 3.98 -14.57
CA VAL A 110 -4.29 4.47 -13.93
C VAL A 110 -4.27 4.14 -12.44
N TRP A 111 -4.73 5.06 -11.59
CA TRP A 111 -4.84 4.82 -10.15
C TRP A 111 -5.97 3.82 -9.84
N ILE A 112 -5.59 2.71 -9.19
CA ILE A 112 -6.50 1.82 -8.48
C ILE A 112 -6.41 2.17 -7.00
N ARG A 113 -7.53 2.52 -6.39
CA ARG A 113 -7.68 2.69 -4.95
C ARG A 113 -8.08 1.38 -4.29
N ILE A 114 -7.39 1.00 -3.24
CA ILE A 114 -7.61 -0.22 -2.48
C ILE A 114 -7.98 0.17 -1.04
N PHE A 115 -9.22 -0.09 -0.65
CA PHE A 115 -9.66 0.11 0.73
C PHE A 115 -9.25 -1.07 1.59
N MET A 116 -8.48 -0.77 2.64
CA MET A 116 -7.94 -1.72 3.60
C MET A 116 -8.51 -1.43 4.98
N GLU A 117 -9.01 -2.47 5.64
CA GLU A 117 -9.56 -2.40 6.99
C GLU A 117 -9.03 -3.54 7.86
N LYS A 118 -9.40 -3.55 9.14
CA LYS A 118 -8.99 -4.60 10.08
C LYS A 118 -9.10 -6.02 9.49
N GLY A 119 -8.04 -6.80 9.69
CA GLY A 119 -7.92 -8.16 9.19
C GLY A 119 -7.42 -8.26 7.74
N ASP A 120 -7.24 -7.14 7.03
CA ASP A 120 -6.67 -7.15 5.69
C ASP A 120 -5.13 -7.11 5.73
N MET A 121 -4.48 -7.99 4.95
CA MET A 121 -3.04 -7.97 4.71
C MET A 121 -2.76 -7.71 3.23
N ILE A 122 -1.86 -6.78 2.94
CA ILE A 122 -1.42 -6.45 1.58
C ILE A 122 0.11 -6.47 1.49
N ILE A 123 0.60 -6.89 0.32
CA ILE A 123 2.00 -6.77 -0.08
C ILE A 123 2.05 -6.02 -1.40
N LEU A 124 2.73 -4.88 -1.41
CA LEU A 124 3.07 -4.16 -2.62
C LEU A 124 4.48 -4.57 -3.05
N PRO A 125 4.70 -4.99 -4.31
CA PRO A 125 6.01 -5.43 -4.76
C PRO A 125 7.00 -4.26 -4.85
N ALA A 126 8.30 -4.54 -4.69
CA ALA A 126 9.34 -3.55 -4.94
C ALA A 126 9.19 -2.92 -6.33
N GLY A 127 9.43 -1.60 -6.44
CA GLY A 127 9.37 -0.86 -7.70
C GLY A 127 7.97 -0.44 -8.18
N ILE A 128 6.88 -0.86 -7.52
CA ILE A 128 5.53 -0.36 -7.83
C ILE A 128 5.37 1.09 -7.38
N TYR A 129 4.76 1.91 -8.24
CA TYR A 129 4.30 3.23 -7.82
C TYR A 129 3.02 3.10 -7.01
N HIS A 130 3.08 3.64 -5.80
CA HIS A 130 1.98 3.61 -4.86
C HIS A 130 1.97 4.85 -3.97
N ARG A 131 0.90 4.98 -3.20
CA ARG A 131 0.74 5.98 -2.16
C ARG A 131 -0.25 5.50 -1.11
N PHE A 132 -0.20 6.09 0.08
CA PHE A 132 -1.10 5.76 1.19
C PHE A 132 -1.77 7.02 1.74
N THR A 133 -3.02 6.89 2.16
CA THR A 133 -3.72 7.87 3.00
C THR A 133 -4.68 7.19 3.96
N THR A 134 -4.93 7.79 5.12
CA THR A 134 -6.06 7.40 5.96
C THR A 134 -7.38 7.66 5.21
N ASP A 135 -8.47 7.04 5.66
CA ASP A 135 -9.80 7.50 5.27
C ASP A 135 -10.25 8.68 6.15
N ASP A 136 -11.53 9.04 6.04
CA ASP A 136 -12.17 10.13 6.81
C ASP A 136 -12.19 9.89 8.33
N LYS A 137 -11.98 8.65 8.79
CA LYS A 137 -11.85 8.32 10.22
C LYS A 137 -10.48 8.67 10.78
N ASN A 138 -9.50 8.98 9.94
CA ASN A 138 -8.16 9.45 10.34
C ASN A 138 -7.46 8.51 11.32
N TYR A 139 -7.71 7.21 11.23
CA TYR A 139 -7.13 6.22 12.14
C TYR A 139 -6.86 4.90 11.43
N ILE A 140 -5.60 4.48 11.47
CA ILE A 140 -5.20 3.12 11.12
C ILE A 140 -4.08 2.65 12.06
N LYS A 141 -4.15 1.37 12.45
CA LYS A 141 -3.08 0.67 13.14
C LYS A 141 -2.65 -0.50 12.28
N ALA A 142 -1.38 -0.54 11.89
CA ALA A 142 -0.86 -1.58 11.02
C ALA A 142 0.36 -2.27 11.66
N MET A 143 0.41 -3.58 11.51
CA MET A 143 1.66 -4.34 11.62
C MET A 143 2.41 -4.20 10.30
N ARG A 144 3.70 -3.88 10.38
CA ARG A 144 4.59 -3.82 9.23
C ARG A 144 5.56 -5.00 9.32
N LEU A 145 5.87 -5.62 8.19
CA LEU A 145 6.82 -6.73 8.09
C LEU A 145 7.93 -6.39 7.11
N PHE A 146 9.16 -6.90 7.36
CA PHE A 146 10.34 -6.61 6.54
C PHE A 146 11.21 -7.84 6.35
N LYS A 147 11.88 -7.92 5.19
CA LYS A 147 12.92 -8.91 4.93
C LYS A 147 14.18 -8.65 5.77
N GLU A 148 14.68 -7.42 5.76
CA GLU A 148 15.86 -6.98 6.51
C GLU A 148 15.51 -5.81 7.42
N ASP A 149 16.51 -5.08 7.93
CA ASP A 149 16.27 -3.81 8.63
C ASP A 149 15.64 -2.80 7.66
N PRO A 150 14.52 -2.17 8.03
CA PRO A 150 13.72 -1.45 7.05
C PRO A 150 14.41 -0.15 6.59
N VAL A 151 14.57 -0.01 5.28
CA VAL A 151 14.90 1.26 4.62
C VAL A 151 13.59 1.93 4.20
N TRP A 152 13.20 2.95 4.94
CA TRP A 152 11.91 3.63 4.77
C TRP A 152 11.88 4.71 3.69
N THR A 153 13.01 4.96 3.03
CA THR A 153 13.17 6.10 2.13
C THR A 153 12.22 5.94 0.94
N PRO A 154 11.19 6.80 0.81
CA PRO A 154 10.37 6.80 -0.39
C PRO A 154 11.17 7.40 -1.54
N LEU A 155 11.14 6.75 -2.70
CA LEU A 155 11.69 7.29 -3.93
C LEU A 155 10.54 7.85 -4.77
N ASN A 156 10.40 9.17 -4.78
CA ASN A 156 9.26 9.84 -5.40
C ASN A 156 9.36 9.84 -6.94
N ARG A 157 8.22 9.65 -7.61
CA ARG A 157 8.10 9.87 -9.05
C ARG A 157 8.23 11.37 -9.39
N PRO A 158 8.88 11.77 -10.50
CA PRO A 158 9.52 10.96 -11.55
C PRO A 158 11.00 10.64 -11.30
N VAL A 159 11.60 11.12 -10.20
CA VAL A 159 13.05 10.98 -9.94
C VAL A 159 13.48 9.51 -9.87
N SER A 160 12.58 8.63 -9.44
CA SER A 160 12.80 7.19 -9.33
C SER A 160 12.58 6.40 -10.63
N ALA A 161 12.33 7.05 -11.77
CA ALA A 161 12.00 6.34 -13.02
C ALA A 161 13.12 5.39 -13.50
N ASP A 162 14.39 5.79 -13.33
CA ASP A 162 15.56 5.01 -13.73
C ASP A 162 16.09 4.08 -12.60
N ASN A 163 15.34 3.95 -11.50
CA ASN A 163 15.73 3.07 -10.40
C ASN A 163 15.73 1.59 -10.84
N GLN A 164 16.73 0.80 -10.45
CA GLN A 164 16.86 -0.58 -10.90
C GLN A 164 15.66 -1.46 -10.50
N PHE A 165 15.11 -1.29 -9.28
CA PHE A 165 13.94 -2.04 -8.84
C PHE A 165 12.68 -1.66 -9.62
N ARG A 166 12.58 -0.39 -10.06
CA ARG A 166 11.52 0.04 -10.97
C ARG A 166 11.64 -0.64 -12.34
N LEU A 167 12.83 -0.69 -12.90
CA LEU A 167 13.09 -1.33 -14.20
C LEU A 167 12.81 -2.84 -14.14
N ASP A 168 13.21 -3.50 -13.06
CA ASP A 168 12.94 -4.92 -12.83
C ASP A 168 11.44 -5.17 -12.67
N TYR A 169 10.74 -4.33 -11.90
CA TYR A 169 9.28 -4.39 -11.75
C TYR A 169 8.55 -4.27 -13.09
N ILE A 170 8.90 -3.26 -13.91
CA ILE A 170 8.32 -3.06 -15.25
C ILE A 170 8.47 -4.32 -16.09
N LYS A 171 9.66 -4.92 -16.09
CA LYS A 171 9.96 -6.14 -16.85
C LYS A 171 9.20 -7.35 -16.32
N SER A 172 9.07 -7.50 -15.00
CA SER A 172 8.40 -8.66 -14.38
C SER A 172 6.89 -8.67 -14.59
N PHE A 173 6.25 -7.51 -14.69
CA PHE A 173 4.79 -7.39 -14.78
C PHE A 173 4.29 -6.86 -16.13
N ASP A 174 5.18 -6.77 -17.13
CA ASP A 174 4.88 -6.27 -18.48
C ASP A 174 4.14 -4.92 -18.45
N ILE A 175 4.65 -4.01 -17.62
CA ILE A 175 4.08 -2.66 -17.46
C ILE A 175 4.54 -1.83 -18.66
N ALA A 176 3.64 -1.05 -19.26
CA ALA A 176 4.06 -0.11 -20.29
C ALA A 176 5.01 0.93 -19.67
N SER A 177 6.16 1.17 -20.31
CA SER A 177 7.05 2.26 -19.92
C SER A 177 6.32 3.59 -20.13
N ALA A 178 5.92 4.22 -19.03
CA ALA A 178 5.29 5.54 -18.99
C ALA A 178 6.33 6.65 -18.81
#